data_AF-A0A858ZUN8-F1
#
_entry.id   AF-A0A858ZUN8-F1
#
_cell.length_a   1.000
_cell.length_b   1.000
_cell.length_c   1.000
_cell.angle_alpha   90.00
_cell.angle_beta   90.00
_cell.angle_gamma   90.00
#
_symmetry.space_group_name_H-M   'P 1'
#
loop_
_entity.id
_entity.type
_entity.pdbx_description
1 polymer ?
#
loop_
_entity_poly.entity_id
_entity_poly.type
_entity_poly.pdbx_seq_one_letter_code
_entity_poly.pdbx_strand_id
1 'polypeptide(L)' 'MKSLLDQIGLERAHALMAEATYKAIAKAHAHGLAVTVSIDGELRRVQPGGHAAPMTIQDGREKAADAHGDSSN' A
#
# COMPACT_ATOMS: atom_id res chain seq x y z
N MET A 1 -17.65 25.44 -10.18
CA MET A 1 -16.97 24.30 -10.84
C MET A 1 -17.44 23.02 -10.18
N LYS A 2 -17.94 22.04 -10.94
CA LYS A 2 -18.32 20.72 -10.41
C LYS A 2 -17.07 19.86 -10.31
N SER A 3 -16.85 19.22 -9.16
CA SER A 3 -15.69 18.32 -8.95
C SER A 3 -15.67 17.22 -10.01
N LEU A 4 -14.50 16.70 -10.38
CA LEU A 4 -14.39 15.57 -11.30
C LEU A 4 -15.26 14.41 -10.81
N LEU A 5 -15.24 14.12 -9.51
CA LEU A 5 -16.08 13.13 -8.83
C LEU A 5 -17.58 13.38 -9.03
N ASP A 6 -17.98 14.65 -9.10
CA ASP A 6 -19.36 15.11 -9.31
C ASP A 6 -19.77 15.01 -10.79
N GLN A 7 -18.79 14.98 -11.72
CA GLN A 7 -19.01 14.82 -13.16
C GLN A 7 -19.08 13.35 -13.59
N ILE A 8 -18.28 12.47 -12.99
CA ILE A 8 -18.31 11.02 -13.28
C ILE A 8 -19.28 10.24 -12.37
N GLY A 9 -19.70 10.85 -11.26
CA GLY A 9 -20.53 10.21 -10.25
C GLY A 9 -19.71 9.35 -9.27
N LEU A 10 -20.18 9.29 -8.02
CA LEU A 10 -19.53 8.57 -6.91
C LEU A 10 -19.25 7.10 -7.26
N GLU A 11 -20.22 6.41 -7.86
CA GLU A 11 -20.09 4.99 -8.21
C GLU A 11 -18.96 4.74 -9.19
N ARG A 12 -18.84 5.57 -10.23
CA ARG A 12 -17.81 5.43 -11.24
C ARG A 12 -16.43 5.80 -10.70
N ALA A 13 -16.36 6.81 -9.83
CA ALA A 13 -15.14 7.16 -9.13
C ALA A 13 -14.65 6.02 -8.23
N HIS A 14 -15.55 5.40 -7.47
CA HIS A 14 -15.23 4.23 -6.64
C HIS A 14 -14.74 3.06 -7.48
N ALA A 15 -15.40 2.76 -8.61
CA ALA A 15 -14.95 1.69 -9.51
C ALA A 15 -13.53 1.94 -10.04
N LEU A 16 -13.22 3.18 -10.46
CA LEU A 16 -11.89 3.55 -10.95
C LEU A 16 -10.83 3.46 -9.86
N MET A 17 -11.13 3.92 -8.65
CA MET A 17 -10.22 3.80 -7.51
C MET A 17 -9.97 2.34 -7.12
N ALA A 18 -11.01 1.51 -7.11
CA ALA A 18 -10.89 0.08 -6.84
C ALA A 18 -10.02 -0.62 -7.88
N GLU A 19 -10.22 -0.33 -9.17
CA GLU A 19 -9.43 -0.91 -10.26
C GLU A 19 -7.96 -0.49 -10.17
N ALA A 20 -7.69 0.81 -9.95
CA ALA A 20 -6.33 1.32 -9.80
C ALA A 20 -5.62 0.69 -8.58
N THR A 21 -6.33 0.58 -7.46
CA THR A 21 -5.81 -0.06 -6.24
C THR A 21 -5.47 -1.52 -6.48
N TYR A 22 -6.37 -2.27 -7.13
CA TYR A 22 -6.12 -3.68 -7.47
C TYR A 22 -4.89 -3.84 -8.38
N LYS A 23 -4.77 -3.02 -9.43
CA LYS A 23 -3.61 -3.04 -10.33
C LYS A 23 -2.31 -2.71 -9.61
N ALA A 24 -2.32 -1.74 -8.70
CA ALA A 24 -1.15 -1.38 -7.90
C ALA A 24 -0.71 -2.55 -7.00
N ILE A 25 -1.66 -3.20 -6.32
CA ILE A 25 -1.37 -4.38 -5.48
C ILE A 25 -0.82 -5.53 -6.32
N ALA A 26 -1.48 -5.85 -7.44
CA ALA A 26 -1.03 -6.92 -8.34
C ALA A 26 0.39 -6.67 -8.88
N LYS A 27 0.69 -5.42 -9.26
CA LYS A 27 2.03 -5.04 -9.73
C LYS A 27 3.07 -5.16 -8.61
N ALA A 28 2.76 -4.69 -7.40
CA ALA A 28 3.66 -4.84 -6.26
C ALA A 28 3.95 -6.32 -5.96
N HIS A 29 2.91 -7.17 -5.96
CA HIS A 29 3.07 -8.61 -5.76
C HIS A 29 3.88 -9.28 -6.87
N ALA A 30 3.71 -8.87 -8.14
CA ALA A 30 4.53 -9.37 -9.25
C ALA A 30 6.02 -9.03 -9.08
N HIS A 31 6.34 -7.96 -8.36
CA HIS A 31 7.71 -7.58 -8.00
C HIS A 31 8.17 -8.18 -6.66
N GLY A 32 7.39 -9.05 -6.02
CA GLY A 32 7.70 -9.63 -4.72
C GLY A 32 7.63 -8.62 -3.56
N LEU A 33 7.00 -7.47 -3.76
CA LEU A 33 6.86 -6.42 -2.77
C LEU A 33 5.59 -6.63 -1.94
N ALA A 34 5.73 -6.51 -0.62
CA ALA A 34 4.59 -6.44 0.29
C ALA A 34 3.92 -5.07 0.20
N VAL A 35 2.59 -5.03 0.33
CA VAL A 35 1.80 -3.79 0.27
C VAL A 35 1.20 -3.53 1.65
N THR A 36 1.26 -2.28 2.11
CA THR A 36 0.56 -1.86 3.33
C THR A 36 -0.77 -1.23 2.95
N VAL A 37 -1.85 -1.74 3.53
CA VAL A 37 -3.22 -1.23 3.34
C VAL A 37 -3.82 -0.85 4.69
N SER A 38 -4.63 0.21 4.72
CA SER A 38 -5.43 0.57 5.89
C SER A 38 -6.84 0.03 5.71
N ILE A 39 -7.26 -0.90 6.57
CA ILE A 39 -8.61 -1.48 6.57
C ILE A 39 -9.24 -1.12 7.92
N ASP A 40 -10.38 -0.40 7.90
CA ASP A 40 -11.09 0.03 9.12
C ASP A 40 -10.21 0.81 10.14
N GLY A 41 -9.21 1.53 9.62
CA GLY A 41 -8.25 2.28 10.45
C GLY A 41 -7.07 1.45 10.98
N GLU A 42 -7.05 0.14 10.69
CA GLU A 42 -5.96 -0.76 11.02
C GLU A 42 -5.00 -0.93 9.83
N LEU A 43 -3.70 -0.69 10.05
CA LEU A 43 -2.68 -0.97 9.04
C LEU A 43 -2.38 -2.46 8.98
N ARG A 44 -2.49 -3.03 7.77
CA ARG A 44 -2.23 -4.43 7.48
C ARG A 44 -1.20 -4.56 6.37
N ARG A 45 -0.28 -5.49 6.53
CA ARG A 45 0.73 -5.82 5.53
C ARG A 45 0.26 -7.05 4.74
N VAL A 46 0.03 -6.86 3.45
CA VAL A 46 -0.33 -7.93 2.52
C VAL A 46 0.94 -8.40 1.83
N GLN A 47 1.28 -9.67 2.06
CA GLN A 47 2.40 -10.30 1.39
C GLN A 47 1.99 -10.82 -0.01
N PRO A 48 2.95 -10.91 -0.94
CA PRO A 48 2.75 -11.63 -2.19
C PRO A 48 2.29 -13.06 -1.87
N GLY A 49 1.11 -13.47 -2.38
CA GLY A 49 0.48 -14.75 -2.03
C GLY A 49 -0.75 -14.64 -1.13
N GLY A 50 -1.15 -13.43 -0.74
CA GLY A 50 -2.46 -13.17 -0.11
C GLY A 50 -2.50 -13.32 1.41
N HIS A 51 -1.35 -13.51 2.06
CA HIS A 51 -1.29 -13.48 3.51
C HIS A 51 -1.29 -12.03 4.01
N ALA A 52 -2.39 -11.62 4.63
CA ALA A 52 -2.52 -10.31 5.27
C ALA A 52 -2.26 -10.46 6.78
N ALA A 53 -1.13 -9.94 7.26
CA ALA A 53 -0.79 -9.91 8.67
C ALA A 53 -1.07 -8.51 9.25
N PRO A 54 -1.60 -8.38 10.48
CA PRO A 54 -1.64 -7.11 11.20
C PRO A 54 -0.23 -6.54 11.31
N MET A 55 -0.07 -5.25 11.03
CA MET A 55 1.25 -4.62 11.11
C MET A 55 1.49 -4.17 12.56
N THR A 56 2.54 -4.67 13.19
CA THR A 56 2.96 -4.14 14.49
C THR A 56 3.79 -2.87 14.27
N ILE A 57 3.83 -1.93 15.23
CA ILE A 57 4.60 -0.68 15.11
C ILE A 57 6.11 -0.92 14.85
N GLN A 58 6.60 -2.15 15.08
CA GLN A 58 7.99 -2.55 14.84
C GLN A 58 8.28 -2.83 13.35
N ASP A 59 7.31 -3.31 12.57
CA ASP A 59 7.46 -3.57 11.12
C ASP A 59 7.78 -2.30 10.31
N GLY A 60 7.32 -1.14 10.77
CA GLY A 60 7.61 0.16 10.15
C GLY A 60 9.03 0.68 10.42
N ARG A 61 9.76 0.09 11.38
CA ARG A 61 11.08 0.53 11.82
C ARG A 61 12.22 -0.32 11.26
N GLU A 62 11.97 -1.57 10.86
CA GLU A 62 13.02 -2.53 10.46
C GLU A 62 13.54 -2.38 9.03
N LYS A 63 13.09 -1.39 8.23
CA LYS A 63 13.71 -1.13 6.90
C LYS A 63 14.22 0.30 6.72
N ALA A 64 14.59 0.96 7.83
CA ALA A 64 15.36 2.19 7.79
C ALA A 64 16.71 2.08 8.51
N ALA A 65 17.03 0.92 9.11
CA ALA A 65 18.24 0.75 9.94
C ALA A 65 19.48 0.22 9.19
N ASP A 66 19.34 -0.32 7.98
CA ASP A 66 20.47 -0.97 7.25
C ASP A 66 21.08 -0.09 6.14
N ALA A 67 21.13 1.22 6.34
CA ALA A 67 21.89 2.12 5.46
C ALA A 67 22.68 3.16 6.27
N HIS A 68 23.51 2.71 7.21
CA HIS A 68 24.75 3.41 7.51
C HIS A 68 25.78 2.43 8.06
N GLY A 69 26.28 1.59 7.16
CA GLY A 69 27.57 0.94 7.32
C GLY A 69 28.67 2.01 7.29
N ASP A 70 29.38 2.09 8.40
CA ASP A 70 30.76 2.51 8.60
C ASP A 70 31.55 2.97 7.36
N SER A 71 32.07 4.20 7.41
CA SER A 71 33.30 4.56 6.70
C SER A 71 34.16 5.38 7.65
N SER A 72 35.22 4.75 8.11
CA SER A 72 36.31 5.27 8.94
C SER A 72 36.83 6.64 8.49
N ASN A 73 37.23 7.46 9.47
CA ASN A 73 38.56 8.09 9.46
C ASN A 73 39.01 8.45 10.88
#